data_AF-A0A436G6A9-F1
#
_entry.id   AF-A0A436G6A9-F1
#
_cell.length_a   1.000
_cell.length_b   1.000
_cell.length_c   1.000
_cell.angle_alpha   90.00
_cell.angle_beta   90.00
_cell.angle_gamma   90.00
#
_symmetry.space_group_name_H-M   'P 1'
#
loop_
_entity.id
_entity.type
_entity.pdbx_description
1 polymer ?
#
loop_
_entity_poly.entity_id
_entity_poly.type
_entity_poly.pdbx_seq_one_letter_code
_entity_poly.pdbx_strand_id
1 'polypeptide(L)'
;MAERSFAKEVEKLRLGAGEEFAGEGILAITKALLQCGVGYVGGYQGAPISHLMDVLADAQDILGELGVHFEASASEATATAMLAASVHYPIRGAATFKSTVGTNVASDALANLASGGVTGGALIIVGEDYGEGSSIMQERSHAFAMKSQVWLLDPRPNLPSIVKAVEDGFELSEISNTPVMLQVRIRCCHVHGHFIAKDNKRPPMTVADALDAPRRDTGRIVLPPASFLHEKEKVQKRWPAAVDFIAKNKINEFFGSDHGSVGIVLQGGMYNSVIRALQRLGLADIYGDTDVPLYVLNAVYPLIDDEFLSFCEGKQAVLVVEEGQPNYIEQAFASMLHKAGRGTRLVGKEYLPMAGEYTGQVMLDGIGAFLRADAPHLLPGEVRAPNKVGDGVDAADLINVVPGRPPGFCIGCPERPIFAATKLVEQELGKHHIASDIGCHLFSIMPPFELGATTMGYGLGPASASAFNSPDAKRRSISFVGDGGFWHNGLTSSIGNAVFNKNDGVIVIVDNFYSAATGGQDILSSRAGNKTKSTKHPITEAVKGMGVKWLR
;
A
#
# COMPACT_ATOMS: atom_id res chain seq x y z
N MET A 1 1.75 18.77 -15.62
CA MET A 1 0.27 18.83 -15.60
C MET A 1 -0.15 17.42 -15.27
N ALA A 2 -0.78 17.20 -14.10
CA ALA A 2 -1.22 15.88 -13.70
C ALA A 2 -2.25 15.35 -14.72
N GLU A 3 -2.27 14.03 -14.94
CA GLU A 3 -3.19 13.37 -15.88
C GLU A 3 -4.67 13.58 -15.48
N ARG A 4 -4.93 13.80 -14.18
CA ARG A 4 -6.22 14.13 -13.60
C ARG A 4 -6.05 15.24 -12.55
N SER A 5 -6.93 16.23 -12.55
CA SER A 5 -7.07 17.20 -11.45
C SER A 5 -8.33 16.89 -10.66
N PHE A 6 -8.25 17.09 -9.35
CA PHE A 6 -9.34 16.95 -8.39
C PHE A 6 -9.85 18.30 -7.89
N ALA A 7 -9.48 19.42 -8.53
CA ALA A 7 -9.80 20.78 -8.08
C ALA A 7 -11.31 21.02 -7.84
N LYS A 8 -12.21 20.33 -8.55
CA LYS A 8 -13.66 20.42 -8.29
C LYS A 8 -14.09 19.49 -7.16
N GLU A 9 -13.50 18.30 -7.11
CA GLU A 9 -13.80 17.26 -6.13
C GLU A 9 -13.33 17.62 -4.72
N VAL A 10 -12.21 18.34 -4.58
CA VAL A 10 -11.67 18.79 -3.28
C VAL A 10 -12.58 19.79 -2.57
N GLU A 11 -13.47 20.49 -3.28
CA GLU A 11 -14.47 21.36 -2.64
C GLU A 11 -15.40 20.58 -1.71
N LYS A 12 -15.61 19.28 -1.97
CA LYS A 12 -16.38 18.40 -1.08
C LYS A 12 -15.72 18.22 0.29
N LEU A 13 -14.43 18.53 0.43
CA LEU A 13 -13.73 18.47 1.71
C LEU A 13 -14.20 19.56 2.68
N ARG A 14 -14.90 20.60 2.19
CA ARG A 14 -15.46 21.69 3.01
C ARG A 14 -16.79 21.34 3.69
N LEU A 15 -17.44 20.24 3.30
CA LEU A 15 -18.71 19.80 3.88
C LEU A 15 -18.59 19.70 5.42
N GLY A 16 -19.51 20.31 6.14
CA GLY A 16 -19.56 20.37 7.60
C GLY A 16 -20.37 19.23 8.23
N ALA A 17 -20.55 19.32 9.55
CA ALA A 17 -21.30 18.34 10.31
C ALA A 17 -22.75 18.21 9.82
N GLY A 18 -23.17 16.97 9.53
CA GLY A 18 -24.53 16.65 9.10
C GLY A 18 -24.75 16.73 7.59
N GLU A 19 -23.80 17.26 6.83
CA GLU A 19 -23.85 17.23 5.36
C GLU A 19 -23.44 15.86 4.83
N GLU A 20 -24.07 15.41 3.75
CA GLU A 20 -23.74 14.14 3.12
C GLU A 20 -22.57 14.30 2.16
N PHE A 21 -21.48 13.57 2.42
CA PHE A 21 -20.40 13.40 1.47
C PHE A 21 -20.74 12.26 0.51
N ALA A 22 -20.55 12.48 -0.80
CA ALA A 22 -20.60 11.43 -1.81
C ALA A 22 -19.40 11.52 -2.77
N GLY A 23 -18.64 10.43 -2.91
CA GLY A 23 -17.40 10.44 -3.71
C GLY A 23 -16.60 9.15 -3.65
N GLU A 24 -15.34 9.24 -4.12
CA GLU A 24 -14.36 8.15 -4.15
C GLU A 24 -13.66 7.98 -2.78
N GLY A 25 -13.21 6.77 -2.48
CA GLY A 25 -12.53 6.41 -1.23
C GLY A 25 -11.36 7.33 -0.84
N ILE A 26 -10.52 7.71 -1.80
CA ILE A 26 -9.38 8.63 -1.56
C ILE A 26 -9.79 10.01 -1.03
N LEU A 27 -10.93 10.55 -1.50
CA LEU A 27 -11.45 11.84 -1.03
C LEU A 27 -12.05 11.67 0.37
N ALA A 28 -12.69 10.53 0.64
CA ALA A 28 -13.21 10.20 1.96
C ALA A 28 -12.09 10.08 3.00
N ILE A 29 -10.95 9.46 2.65
CA ILE A 29 -9.75 9.42 3.49
C ILE A 29 -9.25 10.83 3.78
N THR A 30 -9.14 11.68 2.75
CA THR A 30 -8.69 13.06 2.93
C THR A 30 -9.63 13.86 3.84
N LYS A 31 -10.94 13.70 3.64
CA LYS A 31 -11.96 14.31 4.51
C LYS A 31 -11.82 13.82 5.96
N ALA A 32 -11.61 12.52 6.15
CA ALA A 32 -11.40 11.94 7.48
C ALA A 32 -10.15 12.50 8.18
N LEU A 33 -9.04 12.69 7.46
CA LEU A 33 -7.82 13.33 7.99
C LEU A 33 -8.12 14.74 8.53
N LEU A 34 -8.87 15.56 7.78
CA LEU A 34 -9.27 16.90 8.19
C LEU A 34 -10.23 16.89 9.39
N GLN A 35 -11.19 15.97 9.43
CA GLN A 35 -12.10 15.77 10.57
C GLN A 35 -11.37 15.34 11.84
N CYS A 36 -10.24 14.66 11.69
CA CYS A 36 -9.39 14.22 12.79
C CYS A 36 -8.46 15.31 13.33
N GLY A 37 -8.38 16.47 12.69
CA GLY A 37 -7.44 17.52 13.09
C GLY A 37 -5.99 17.11 12.88
N VAL A 38 -5.69 16.51 11.71
CA VAL A 38 -4.31 16.24 11.29
C VAL A 38 -3.51 17.54 11.25
N GLY A 39 -2.27 17.53 11.73
CA GLY A 39 -1.39 18.70 11.72
C GLY A 39 -0.40 18.73 10.55
N TYR A 40 -0.09 17.56 9.99
CA TYR A 40 0.71 17.45 8.78
C TYR A 40 0.42 16.16 8.03
N VAL A 41 0.52 16.23 6.70
CA VAL A 41 0.34 15.09 5.80
C VAL A 41 1.42 15.13 4.73
N GLY A 42 2.00 14.00 4.40
CA GLY A 42 2.80 13.90 3.19
C GLY A 42 2.90 12.50 2.64
N GLY A 43 3.68 12.33 1.59
CA GLY A 43 3.69 11.06 0.89
C GLY A 43 4.51 11.02 -0.38
N TYR A 44 4.58 9.83 -0.95
CA TYR A 44 5.18 9.56 -2.25
C TYR A 44 4.16 8.87 -3.15
N GLN A 45 4.04 9.33 -4.39
CA GLN A 45 3.04 8.84 -5.33
C GLN A 45 3.27 7.37 -5.72
N GLY A 46 2.18 6.60 -5.82
CA GLY A 46 2.21 5.26 -6.40
C GLY A 46 0.83 4.62 -6.45
N ALA A 47 0.48 3.98 -7.57
CA ALA A 47 -0.78 3.27 -7.73
C ALA A 47 -0.86 2.07 -6.77
N PRO A 48 -2.01 1.74 -6.15
CA PRO A 48 -3.35 2.22 -6.50
C PRO A 48 -3.78 3.50 -5.78
N ILE A 49 -2.92 4.10 -4.94
CA ILE A 49 -3.28 5.26 -4.10
C ILE A 49 -2.65 6.58 -4.59
N SER A 50 -2.14 6.62 -5.82
CA SER A 50 -1.46 7.79 -6.38
C SER A 50 -2.32 9.05 -6.32
N HIS A 51 -3.61 8.93 -6.62
CA HIS A 51 -4.55 10.04 -6.60
C HIS A 51 -4.75 10.68 -5.22
N LEU A 52 -4.41 10.00 -4.12
CA LEU A 52 -4.47 10.62 -2.79
C LEU A 52 -3.48 11.79 -2.68
N MET A 53 -2.30 11.66 -3.28
CA MET A 53 -1.33 12.75 -3.34
C MET A 53 -1.82 13.92 -4.22
N ASP A 54 -2.50 13.60 -5.31
CA ASP A 54 -3.08 14.63 -6.20
C ASP A 54 -4.22 15.38 -5.49
N VAL A 55 -5.09 14.66 -4.76
CA VAL A 55 -6.15 15.25 -3.93
C VAL A 55 -5.57 16.16 -2.85
N LEU A 56 -4.54 15.71 -2.12
CA LEU A 56 -3.89 16.53 -1.09
C LEU A 56 -3.21 17.77 -1.68
N ALA A 57 -2.60 17.64 -2.87
CA ALA A 57 -1.98 18.77 -3.56
C ALA A 57 -3.03 19.80 -4.02
N ASP A 58 -4.15 19.36 -4.59
CA ASP A 58 -5.24 20.24 -5.00
C ASP A 58 -6.00 20.84 -3.79
N ALA A 59 -5.95 20.18 -2.61
CA ALA A 59 -6.57 20.64 -1.37
C ALA A 59 -5.68 21.58 -0.51
N GLN A 60 -4.53 22.06 -1.03
CA GLN A 60 -3.57 22.88 -0.27
C GLN A 60 -4.19 24.11 0.39
N ASP A 61 -5.13 24.80 -0.25
CA ASP A 61 -5.79 25.97 0.32
C ASP A 61 -6.61 25.61 1.56
N ILE A 62 -7.38 24.51 1.50
CA ILE A 62 -8.19 24.00 2.63
C ILE A 62 -7.27 23.55 3.78
N LEU A 63 -6.17 22.87 3.46
CA LEU A 63 -5.17 22.45 4.43
C LEU A 63 -4.53 23.67 5.11
N GLY A 64 -4.18 24.70 4.34
CA GLY A 64 -3.59 25.94 4.83
C GLY A 64 -4.51 26.75 5.74
N GLU A 65 -5.81 26.84 5.43
CA GLU A 65 -6.83 27.48 6.29
C GLU A 65 -6.88 26.84 7.70
N LEU A 66 -6.63 25.53 7.77
CA LEU A 66 -6.60 24.75 9.01
C LEU A 66 -5.21 24.69 9.63
N GLY A 67 -4.18 25.29 9.04
CA GLY A 67 -2.80 25.22 9.54
C GLY A 67 -2.16 23.84 9.41
N VAL A 68 -2.61 23.03 8.45
CA VAL A 68 -2.05 21.71 8.16
C VAL A 68 -0.88 21.85 7.19
N HIS A 69 0.28 21.27 7.53
CA HIS A 69 1.42 21.20 6.63
C HIS A 69 1.24 20.06 5.61
N PHE A 70 1.40 20.36 4.33
CA PHE A 70 1.41 19.34 3.28
C PHE A 70 2.75 19.29 2.56
N GLU A 71 3.26 18.07 2.35
CA GLU A 71 4.48 17.87 1.58
C GLU A 71 4.40 16.64 0.66
N ALA A 72 4.69 16.84 -0.63
CA ALA A 72 5.04 15.74 -1.52
C ALA A 72 6.53 15.42 -1.33
N SER A 73 6.82 14.28 -0.71
CA SER A 73 8.17 13.86 -0.34
C SER A 73 8.93 13.30 -1.55
N ALA A 74 10.26 13.26 -1.44
CA ALA A 74 11.12 12.68 -2.48
C ALA A 74 11.12 11.14 -2.51
N SER A 75 10.73 10.50 -1.40
CA SER A 75 10.63 9.04 -1.25
C SER A 75 9.70 8.67 -0.09
N GLU A 76 9.32 7.40 -0.03
CA GLU A 76 8.55 6.80 1.07
C GLU A 76 9.31 6.83 2.40
N ALA A 77 10.64 6.75 2.34
CA ALA A 77 11.51 6.88 3.51
C ALA A 77 11.40 8.28 4.12
N THR A 78 11.50 9.33 3.30
CA THR A 78 11.28 10.72 3.75
C THR A 78 9.85 10.90 4.23
N ALA A 79 8.88 10.35 3.51
CA ALA A 79 7.47 10.44 3.89
C ALA A 79 7.22 9.86 5.29
N THR A 80 7.77 8.69 5.56
CA THR A 80 7.65 8.02 6.86
C THR A 80 8.46 8.72 7.95
N ALA A 81 9.66 9.22 7.62
CA ALA A 81 10.52 9.92 8.56
C ALA A 81 9.88 11.23 9.06
N MET A 82 9.06 11.90 8.25
CA MET A 82 8.36 13.12 8.68
C MET A 82 7.43 12.86 9.88
N LEU A 83 6.95 11.62 10.05
CA LEU A 83 6.13 11.23 11.20
C LEU A 83 6.87 11.36 12.54
N ALA A 84 8.20 11.61 12.53
CA ALA A 84 8.98 11.93 13.71
C ALA A 84 8.44 13.16 14.47
N ALA A 85 7.73 14.08 13.82
CA ALA A 85 7.07 15.19 14.52
C ALA A 85 6.03 14.70 15.54
N SER A 86 5.38 13.55 15.31
CA SER A 86 4.44 12.96 16.26
C SER A 86 5.12 12.27 17.45
N VAL A 87 6.45 12.10 17.45
CA VAL A 87 7.17 11.45 18.56
C VAL A 87 7.11 12.29 19.84
N HIS A 88 7.40 13.59 19.74
CA HIS A 88 7.49 14.48 20.90
C HIS A 88 6.30 15.43 21.07
N TYR A 89 5.52 15.62 20.01
CA TYR A 89 4.44 16.58 19.99
C TYR A 89 3.09 15.86 19.82
N PRO A 90 2.02 16.32 20.49
CA PRO A 90 0.68 15.80 20.34
C PRO A 90 0.05 16.31 19.04
N ILE A 91 0.74 16.06 17.93
CA ILE A 91 0.34 16.45 16.58
C ILE A 91 0.03 15.18 15.81
N ARG A 92 -1.17 15.10 15.25
CA ARG A 92 -1.55 13.99 14.38
C ARG A 92 -0.84 14.13 13.03
N GLY A 93 -0.14 13.08 12.60
CA GLY A 93 0.62 13.04 11.36
C GLY A 93 0.19 11.91 10.46
N ALA A 94 0.16 12.13 9.14
CA ALA A 94 -0.10 11.06 8.18
C ALA A 94 0.97 10.99 7.07
N ALA A 95 1.38 9.78 6.73
CA ALA A 95 2.22 9.48 5.57
C ALA A 95 1.45 8.58 4.60
N THR A 96 1.63 8.75 3.28
CA THR A 96 1.00 7.87 2.30
C THR A 96 1.91 7.47 1.14
N PHE A 97 1.82 6.21 0.71
CA PHE A 97 2.54 5.68 -0.43
C PHE A 97 2.02 4.29 -0.86
N LYS A 98 2.54 3.80 -1.98
CA LYS A 98 2.28 2.45 -2.48
C LYS A 98 3.03 1.39 -1.66
N SER A 99 2.31 0.40 -1.14
CA SER A 99 2.86 -0.84 -0.60
C SER A 99 2.83 -2.05 -1.55
N THR A 100 3.75 -3.00 -1.39
CA THR A 100 4.73 -3.12 -0.29
C THR A 100 6.07 -2.48 -0.57
N VAL A 101 6.45 -2.30 -1.83
CA VAL A 101 7.79 -1.82 -2.19
C VAL A 101 8.09 -0.46 -1.57
N GLY A 102 7.11 0.45 -1.51
CA GLY A 102 7.28 1.70 -0.78
C GLY A 102 7.49 1.51 0.72
N THR A 103 6.88 0.48 1.32
CA THR A 103 7.20 0.08 2.71
C THR A 103 8.61 -0.51 2.83
N ASN A 104 9.13 -1.20 1.81
CA ASN A 104 10.53 -1.65 1.78
C ASN A 104 11.47 -0.43 1.85
N VAL A 105 11.20 0.58 1.02
CA VAL A 105 11.95 1.86 1.01
C VAL A 105 11.80 2.59 2.35
N ALA A 106 10.61 2.60 2.94
CA ALA A 106 10.33 3.25 4.22
C ALA A 106 10.81 2.48 5.45
N SER A 107 11.26 1.23 5.32
CA SER A 107 11.38 0.32 6.46
C SER A 107 12.33 0.79 7.56
N ASP A 108 13.38 1.55 7.23
CA ASP A 108 14.31 2.08 8.24
C ASP A 108 13.66 3.18 9.09
N ALA A 109 13.02 4.15 8.43
CA ALA A 109 12.25 5.19 9.10
C ALA A 109 11.09 4.59 9.93
N LEU A 110 10.40 3.59 9.39
CA LEU A 110 9.33 2.87 10.09
C LEU A 110 9.82 2.18 11.36
N ALA A 111 10.96 1.48 11.29
CA ALA A 111 11.52 0.78 12.44
C ALA A 111 11.91 1.75 13.57
N ASN A 112 12.51 2.89 13.21
CA ASN A 112 12.88 3.93 14.18
C ASN A 112 11.65 4.58 14.82
N LEU A 113 10.65 4.95 14.01
CA LEU A 113 9.39 5.54 14.49
C LEU A 113 8.65 4.60 15.44
N ALA A 114 8.50 3.33 15.06
CA ALA A 114 7.81 2.34 15.85
C ALA A 114 8.56 2.03 17.16
N SER A 115 9.89 1.98 17.12
CA SER A 115 10.73 1.75 18.31
C SER A 115 10.52 2.84 19.36
N GLY A 116 10.83 4.11 19.02
CA GLY A 116 10.65 5.23 19.94
C GLY A 116 9.20 5.40 20.42
N GLY A 117 8.24 5.09 19.53
CA GLY A 117 6.82 5.31 19.77
C GLY A 117 6.41 6.76 19.50
N VAL A 118 5.11 7.00 19.48
CA VAL A 118 4.54 8.30 19.13
C VAL A 118 3.66 8.84 20.25
N THR A 119 3.70 10.15 20.43
CA THR A 119 2.86 10.89 21.39
C THR A 119 1.61 11.43 20.69
N GLY A 120 1.76 12.06 19.54
CA GLY A 120 0.66 12.35 18.63
C GLY A 120 0.33 11.14 17.77
N GLY A 121 -0.93 11.00 17.34
CA GLY A 121 -1.30 9.87 16.48
C GLY A 121 -0.54 9.90 15.15
N ALA A 122 0.02 8.77 14.73
CA ALA A 122 0.75 8.64 13.47
C ALA A 122 0.12 7.56 12.61
N LEU A 123 -0.35 7.96 11.43
CA LEU A 123 -1.02 7.08 10.48
C LEU A 123 -0.18 6.91 9.21
N ILE A 124 -0.03 5.67 8.73
CA ILE A 124 0.66 5.35 7.48
C ILE A 124 -0.36 4.70 6.54
N ILE A 125 -0.84 5.46 5.57
CA ILE A 125 -1.88 5.04 4.64
C ILE A 125 -1.22 4.39 3.44
N VAL A 126 -1.33 3.06 3.34
CA VAL A 126 -0.64 2.28 2.32
C VAL A 126 -1.61 1.70 1.30
N GLY A 127 -1.31 1.93 0.02
CA GLY A 127 -2.03 1.31 -1.09
C GLY A 127 -1.47 -0.08 -1.39
N GLU A 128 -2.18 -1.16 -1.07
CA GLU A 128 -1.76 -2.54 -1.38
C GLU A 128 -2.49 -3.11 -2.60
N ASP A 129 -1.77 -3.87 -3.43
CA ASP A 129 -2.32 -4.52 -4.63
C ASP A 129 -1.58 -5.85 -4.85
N TYR A 130 -2.20 -6.94 -4.40
CA TYR A 130 -1.71 -8.31 -4.58
C TYR A 130 -2.16 -8.94 -5.90
N GLY A 131 -3.06 -8.27 -6.64
CA GLY A 131 -3.70 -8.81 -7.83
C GLY A 131 -3.05 -8.42 -9.15
N GLU A 132 -1.86 -7.81 -9.09
CA GLU A 132 -1.14 -7.34 -10.29
C GLU A 132 -1.93 -6.29 -11.10
N GLY A 133 -2.83 -5.51 -10.48
CA GLY A 133 -3.50 -4.41 -11.17
C GLY A 133 -2.55 -3.25 -11.51
N SER A 134 -1.54 -3.05 -10.67
CA SER A 134 -0.62 -1.91 -10.69
C SER A 134 0.72 -2.17 -9.98
N SER A 135 0.94 -3.37 -9.44
CA SER A 135 2.16 -3.75 -8.67
C SER A 135 3.12 -4.59 -9.51
N ILE A 136 4.43 -4.44 -9.25
CA ILE A 136 5.51 -5.18 -9.95
C ILE A 136 5.92 -6.44 -9.19
N MET A 137 5.83 -6.43 -7.86
CA MET A 137 6.18 -7.57 -6.99
C MET A 137 4.98 -7.95 -6.12
N GLN A 138 4.76 -9.26 -5.92
CA GLN A 138 3.67 -9.78 -5.10
C GLN A 138 4.14 -10.06 -3.68
N GLU A 139 3.87 -9.11 -2.79
CA GLU A 139 4.28 -9.08 -1.38
C GLU A 139 3.16 -8.50 -0.52
N ARG A 140 3.29 -8.58 0.83
CA ARG A 140 2.29 -8.09 1.79
C ARG A 140 2.85 -7.13 2.84
N SER A 141 2.12 -6.05 3.12
CA SER A 141 2.46 -5.05 4.13
C SER A 141 2.37 -5.62 5.55
N HIS A 142 1.57 -6.67 5.73
CA HIS A 142 1.41 -7.39 6.99
C HIS A 142 2.75 -7.81 7.60
N ALA A 143 3.71 -8.28 6.78
CA ALA A 143 5.03 -8.66 7.28
C ALA A 143 5.79 -7.48 7.91
N PHE A 144 5.62 -6.26 7.39
CA PHE A 144 6.23 -5.05 7.95
C PHE A 144 5.57 -4.58 9.25
N ALA A 145 4.25 -4.69 9.31
CA ALA A 145 3.48 -4.43 10.53
C ALA A 145 3.98 -5.33 11.67
N MET A 146 4.13 -6.64 11.41
CA MET A 146 4.67 -7.60 12.38
C MET A 146 6.14 -7.34 12.72
N LYS A 147 6.99 -7.14 11.70
CA LYS A 147 8.43 -6.88 11.86
C LYS A 147 8.71 -5.66 12.75
N SER A 148 7.99 -4.57 12.53
CA SER A 148 8.23 -3.30 13.23
C SER A 148 7.34 -3.13 14.48
N GLN A 149 6.37 -4.04 14.67
CA GLN A 149 5.30 -3.98 15.67
C GLN A 149 4.51 -2.67 15.58
N VAL A 150 3.92 -2.46 14.39
CA VAL A 150 3.03 -1.35 14.02
C VAL A 150 1.65 -1.94 13.78
N TRP A 151 0.59 -1.31 14.24
CA TRP A 151 -0.76 -1.88 14.11
C TRP A 151 -1.24 -1.77 12.68
N LEU A 152 -2.02 -2.75 12.20
CA LEU A 152 -2.49 -2.83 10.83
C LEU A 152 -4.01 -2.90 10.80
N LEU A 153 -4.61 -1.87 10.21
CA LEU A 153 -6.03 -1.82 9.89
C LEU A 153 -6.23 -2.13 8.40
N ASP A 154 -7.19 -3.00 8.08
CA ASP A 154 -7.61 -3.37 6.71
C ASP A 154 -9.15 -3.25 6.63
N PRO A 155 -9.70 -2.02 6.63
CA PRO A 155 -11.13 -1.80 6.77
C PRO A 155 -11.94 -2.37 5.61
N ARG A 156 -13.21 -2.67 5.88
CA ARG A 156 -14.17 -3.03 4.82
C ARG A 156 -14.22 -1.99 3.70
N PRO A 157 -14.45 -2.41 2.44
CA PRO A 157 -14.40 -1.50 1.28
C PRO A 157 -15.73 -0.73 1.14
N ASN A 158 -15.99 0.20 2.07
CA ASN A 158 -17.07 1.18 2.01
C ASN A 158 -16.65 2.48 2.71
N LEU A 159 -17.22 3.62 2.33
CA LEU A 159 -16.77 4.91 2.85
C LEU A 159 -16.94 5.06 4.38
N PRO A 160 -18.06 4.68 5.01
CA PRO A 160 -18.20 4.79 6.46
C PRO A 160 -17.11 4.03 7.23
N SER A 161 -16.76 2.83 6.80
CA SER A 161 -15.73 2.01 7.46
C SER A 161 -14.32 2.57 7.23
N ILE A 162 -14.04 3.07 6.02
CA ILE A 162 -12.75 3.70 5.70
C ILE A 162 -12.56 4.98 6.52
N VAL A 163 -13.58 5.84 6.61
CA VAL A 163 -13.55 7.08 7.39
C VAL A 163 -13.38 6.76 8.87
N LYS A 164 -14.16 5.80 9.41
CA LYS A 164 -14.04 5.36 10.79
C LYS A 164 -12.65 4.79 11.09
N ALA A 165 -12.04 4.03 10.18
CA ALA A 165 -10.71 3.47 10.37
C ALA A 165 -9.60 4.54 10.43
N VAL A 166 -9.76 5.69 9.78
CA VAL A 166 -8.85 6.83 9.95
C VAL A 166 -9.01 7.43 11.36
N GLU A 167 -10.26 7.61 11.82
CA GLU A 167 -10.56 8.12 13.17
C GLU A 167 -10.01 7.18 14.26
N ASP A 168 -10.41 5.90 14.19
CA ASP A 168 -9.94 4.84 15.09
C ASP A 168 -8.41 4.69 15.01
N GLY A 169 -7.81 4.85 13.83
CA GLY A 169 -6.37 4.71 13.63
C GLY A 169 -5.56 5.77 14.37
N PHE A 170 -6.02 7.03 14.37
CA PHE A 170 -5.36 8.08 15.16
C PHE A 170 -5.52 7.83 16.67
N GLU A 171 -6.72 7.48 17.12
CA GLU A 171 -6.99 7.24 18.54
C GLU A 171 -6.24 5.99 19.06
N LEU A 172 -6.23 4.92 18.27
CA LEU A 172 -5.44 3.71 18.54
C LEU A 172 -3.95 4.04 18.63
N SER A 173 -3.46 4.92 17.74
CA SER A 173 -2.05 5.32 17.76
C SER A 173 -1.70 6.10 19.03
N GLU A 174 -2.56 7.02 19.44
CA GLU A 174 -2.38 7.88 20.62
C GLU A 174 -2.45 7.08 21.92
N ILE A 175 -3.46 6.20 22.06
CA ILE A 175 -3.66 5.43 23.30
C ILE A 175 -2.57 4.38 23.51
N SER A 176 -2.05 3.81 22.42
CA SER A 176 -1.03 2.76 22.47
C SER A 176 0.40 3.27 22.30
N ASN A 177 0.59 4.55 21.97
CA ASN A 177 1.89 5.14 21.62
C ASN A 177 2.62 4.43 20.46
N THR A 178 1.88 3.84 19.52
CA THR A 178 2.42 3.08 18.40
C THR A 178 1.86 3.62 17.08
N PRO A 179 2.65 3.77 16.01
CA PRO A 179 2.12 4.11 14.70
C PRO A 179 1.09 3.08 14.21
N VAL A 180 0.16 3.52 13.37
CA VAL A 180 -0.85 2.65 12.76
C VAL A 180 -0.70 2.69 11.25
N MET A 181 -0.68 1.53 10.62
CA MET A 181 -0.76 1.34 9.18
C MET A 181 -2.21 1.13 8.80
N LEU A 182 -2.74 2.01 7.96
CA LEU A 182 -4.05 1.86 7.33
C LEU A 182 -3.85 1.31 5.92
N GLN A 183 -4.12 0.02 5.76
CA GLN A 183 -4.07 -0.63 4.47
C GLN A 183 -5.34 -0.36 3.68
N VAL A 184 -5.18 0.15 2.47
CA VAL A 184 -6.27 0.30 1.51
C VAL A 184 -5.92 -0.46 0.24
N ARG A 185 -6.77 -1.42 -0.12
CA ARG A 185 -6.61 -2.22 -1.33
C ARG A 185 -7.13 -1.46 -2.54
N ILE A 186 -6.81 -1.93 -3.75
CA ILE A 186 -7.27 -1.30 -5.00
C ILE A 186 -8.77 -1.01 -5.02
N ARG A 187 -9.59 -1.95 -4.53
CA ARG A 187 -11.05 -1.79 -4.47
C ARG A 187 -11.48 -0.75 -3.45
N CYS A 188 -10.79 -0.63 -2.31
CA CYS A 188 -11.04 0.42 -1.32
C CYS A 188 -10.66 1.81 -1.86
N CYS A 189 -9.58 1.91 -2.64
CA CYS A 189 -9.14 3.18 -3.20
C CYS A 189 -10.17 3.78 -4.16
N HIS A 190 -10.80 2.93 -5.00
CA HIS A 190 -11.71 3.36 -6.06
C HIS A 190 -13.20 3.17 -5.74
N VAL A 191 -13.54 2.67 -4.55
CA VAL A 191 -14.94 2.52 -4.15
C VAL A 191 -15.61 3.89 -4.10
N HIS A 192 -16.84 3.94 -4.60
CA HIS A 192 -17.70 5.11 -4.46
C HIS A 192 -18.81 4.81 -3.45
N GLY A 193 -19.15 5.81 -2.65
CA GLY A 193 -20.22 5.69 -1.67
C GLY A 193 -20.55 7.03 -1.04
N HIS A 194 -21.20 6.98 0.11
CA HIS A 194 -21.57 8.16 0.88
C HIS A 194 -21.36 7.95 2.39
N PHE A 195 -21.22 9.05 3.13
CA PHE A 195 -21.24 9.08 4.59
C PHE A 195 -21.64 10.49 5.08
N ILE A 196 -22.11 10.60 6.32
CA ILE A 196 -22.40 11.89 6.94
C ILE A 196 -21.11 12.50 7.47
N ALA A 197 -20.76 13.67 6.95
CA ALA A 197 -19.53 14.38 7.31
C ALA A 197 -19.59 14.95 8.73
N LYS A 198 -18.40 15.15 9.30
CA LYS A 198 -18.16 15.94 10.51
C LYS A 198 -17.42 17.23 10.14
N ASP A 199 -17.43 18.20 11.05
CA ASP A 199 -16.65 19.42 10.88
C ASP A 199 -15.15 19.12 10.78
N ASN A 200 -14.46 19.82 9.89
CA ASN A 200 -13.01 19.83 9.86
C ASN A 200 -12.48 20.48 11.15
N LYS A 201 -11.39 19.93 11.69
CA LYS A 201 -10.79 20.43 12.92
C LYS A 201 -9.41 20.99 12.62
N ARG A 202 -9.10 22.14 13.20
CA ARG A 202 -7.72 22.60 13.29
C ARG A 202 -6.97 21.68 14.27
N PRO A 203 -5.72 21.27 14.00
CA PRO A 203 -4.92 20.51 14.96
C PRO A 203 -4.78 21.30 16.27
N PRO A 204 -4.85 20.65 17.44
CA PRO A 204 -4.64 21.31 18.73
C PRO A 204 -3.28 22.00 18.87
N MET A 205 -2.28 21.49 18.14
CA MET A 205 -0.94 22.06 18.03
C MET A 205 -0.50 21.97 16.58
N THR A 206 -0.07 23.09 15.99
CA THR A 206 0.45 23.12 14.62
C THR A 206 1.95 22.80 14.61
N VAL A 207 2.51 22.49 13.43
CA VAL A 207 3.95 22.31 13.26
C VAL A 207 4.72 23.60 13.58
N ALA A 208 4.14 24.77 13.28
CA ALA A 208 4.72 26.07 13.64
C ALA A 208 4.83 26.24 15.15
N ASP A 209 3.76 25.94 15.90
CA ASP A 209 3.76 26.01 17.37
C ASP A 209 4.84 25.09 17.98
N ALA A 210 5.06 23.91 17.40
CA ALA A 210 6.10 22.97 17.84
C ALA A 210 7.53 23.47 17.56
N LEU A 211 7.74 24.19 16.45
CA LEU A 211 9.03 24.81 16.13
C LEU A 211 9.34 26.00 17.05
N ASP A 212 8.33 26.79 17.39
CA ASP A 212 8.47 27.93 18.30
C ASP A 212 8.70 27.50 19.76
N ALA A 213 8.25 26.29 20.12
CA ALA A 213 8.40 25.71 21.47
C ALA A 213 8.96 24.27 21.43
N PRO A 214 10.26 24.09 21.11
CA PRO A 214 10.83 22.77 20.90
C PRO A 214 10.84 21.91 22.16
N ARG A 215 10.46 20.64 22.02
CA ARG A 215 10.47 19.61 23.07
C ARG A 215 11.60 18.62 22.85
N ARG A 216 12.12 18.08 23.95
CA ARG A 216 13.19 17.08 23.93
C ARG A 216 12.95 16.00 24.97
N ASP A 217 12.86 14.75 24.51
CA ASP A 217 12.86 13.56 25.36
C ASP A 217 13.83 12.51 24.81
N THR A 218 15.02 12.41 25.40
CA THR A 218 16.03 11.44 24.96
C THR A 218 15.59 9.99 25.16
N GLY A 219 14.61 9.77 26.03
CA GLY A 219 14.02 8.46 26.26
C GLY A 219 13.25 7.92 25.06
N ARG A 220 12.94 8.72 24.05
CA ARG A 220 12.29 8.28 22.79
C ARG A 220 13.27 8.08 21.63
N ILE A 221 14.54 8.42 21.82
CA ILE A 221 15.59 8.22 20.80
C ILE A 221 16.02 6.75 20.83
N VAL A 222 16.09 6.13 19.64
CA VAL A 222 16.47 4.72 19.48
C VAL A 222 17.98 4.58 19.66
N LEU A 223 18.42 4.57 20.92
CA LEU A 223 19.82 4.43 21.32
C LEU A 223 19.91 3.65 22.63
N PRO A 224 20.92 2.78 22.83
CA PRO A 224 21.13 2.14 24.13
C PRO A 224 21.30 3.17 25.26
N PRO A 225 20.67 2.96 26.44
CA PRO A 225 19.88 1.80 26.84
C PRO A 225 18.38 1.88 26.49
N ALA A 226 17.88 3.00 25.94
CA ALA A 226 16.46 3.22 25.68
C ALA A 226 15.87 2.21 24.68
N SER A 227 16.63 1.77 23.68
CA SER A 227 16.17 0.80 22.68
C SER A 227 15.63 -0.51 23.27
N PHE A 228 16.24 -1.04 24.33
CA PHE A 228 15.75 -2.25 24.99
C PHE A 228 14.54 -1.98 25.90
N LEU A 229 14.44 -0.77 26.44
CA LEU A 229 13.26 -0.33 27.20
C LEU A 229 12.06 -0.16 26.26
N HIS A 230 12.27 0.34 25.04
CA HIS A 230 11.24 0.44 24.01
C HIS A 230 10.65 -0.92 23.64
N GLU A 231 11.50 -1.93 23.43
CA GLU A 231 11.05 -3.29 23.13
C GLU A 231 10.14 -3.83 24.25
N LYS A 232 10.55 -3.68 25.52
CA LYS A 232 9.73 -4.06 26.67
C LYS A 232 8.43 -3.26 26.73
N GLU A 233 8.48 -1.96 26.50
CA GLU A 233 7.31 -1.07 26.48
C GLU A 233 6.29 -1.54 25.43
N LYS A 234 6.75 -1.91 24.22
CA LYS A 234 5.87 -2.39 23.16
C LYS A 234 5.05 -3.61 23.59
N VAL A 235 5.68 -4.57 24.25
CA VAL A 235 5.01 -5.82 24.69
C VAL A 235 4.20 -5.61 25.96
N GLN A 236 4.73 -4.88 26.94
CA GLN A 236 4.11 -4.78 28.27
C GLN A 236 3.04 -3.70 28.39
N LYS A 237 3.08 -2.69 27.52
CA LYS A 237 2.16 -1.53 27.59
C LYS A 237 1.42 -1.30 26.28
N ARG A 238 2.14 -1.15 25.17
CA ARG A 238 1.53 -0.72 23.90
C ARG A 238 0.62 -1.78 23.29
N TRP A 239 1.05 -3.04 23.28
CA TRP A 239 0.27 -4.16 22.75
C TRP A 239 -1.04 -4.39 23.55
N PRO A 240 -1.03 -4.51 24.89
CA PRO A 240 -2.27 -4.62 25.65
C PRO A 240 -3.21 -3.43 25.44
N ALA A 241 -2.68 -2.19 25.40
CA ALA A 241 -3.50 -1.00 25.14
C ALA A 241 -4.17 -1.04 23.76
N ALA A 242 -3.47 -1.56 22.74
CA ALA A 242 -4.02 -1.73 21.41
C ALA A 242 -5.13 -2.78 21.37
N VAL A 243 -4.90 -3.95 21.97
CA VAL A 243 -5.91 -5.03 22.06
C VAL A 243 -7.16 -4.55 22.79
N ASP A 244 -7.00 -3.87 23.93
CA ASP A 244 -8.12 -3.33 24.71
C ASP A 244 -8.89 -2.26 23.94
N PHE A 245 -8.19 -1.36 23.24
CA PHE A 245 -8.83 -0.36 22.38
C PHE A 245 -9.62 -0.99 21.23
N ILE A 246 -9.05 -1.98 20.53
CA ILE A 246 -9.70 -2.67 19.40
C ILE A 246 -10.98 -3.36 19.86
N ALA A 247 -10.92 -4.11 20.96
CA ALA A 247 -12.06 -4.84 21.51
C ALA A 247 -13.15 -3.88 22.03
N LYS A 248 -12.77 -2.86 22.81
CA LYS A 248 -13.72 -1.90 23.40
C LYS A 248 -14.46 -1.08 22.35
N ASN A 249 -13.76 -0.66 21.30
CA ASN A 249 -14.34 0.14 20.23
C ASN A 249 -15.00 -0.71 19.13
N LYS A 250 -14.99 -2.04 19.28
CA LYS A 250 -15.57 -3.00 18.33
C LYS A 250 -15.10 -2.71 16.90
N ILE A 251 -13.79 -2.60 16.74
CA ILE A 251 -13.19 -2.29 15.42
C ILE A 251 -13.49 -3.44 14.46
N ASN A 252 -13.39 -4.68 14.92
CA ASN A 252 -13.81 -5.85 14.15
C ASN A 252 -15.33 -6.01 14.20
N GLU A 253 -15.90 -6.53 13.13
CA GLU A 253 -17.35 -6.64 12.93
C GLU A 253 -17.79 -8.10 12.83
N PHE A 254 -19.04 -8.37 13.20
CA PHE A 254 -19.68 -9.68 13.09
C PHE A 254 -20.95 -9.56 12.26
N PHE A 255 -21.19 -10.53 11.36
CA PHE A 255 -22.37 -10.55 10.50
C PHE A 255 -23.01 -11.94 10.48
N GLY A 256 -24.31 -11.99 10.15
CA GLY A 256 -25.11 -13.20 10.13
C GLY A 256 -25.55 -13.65 11.52
N SER A 257 -26.04 -14.89 11.61
CA SER A 257 -26.47 -15.51 12.87
C SER A 257 -25.28 -15.81 13.79
N ASP A 258 -25.43 -15.62 15.10
CA ASP A 258 -24.43 -16.08 16.09
C ASP A 258 -24.32 -17.62 16.13
N HIS A 259 -25.37 -18.30 15.65
CA HIS A 259 -25.48 -19.75 15.61
C HIS A 259 -25.20 -20.30 14.21
N GLY A 260 -24.42 -21.38 14.13
CA GLY A 260 -24.12 -22.11 12.90
C GLY A 260 -23.06 -23.18 13.15
N SER A 261 -23.09 -24.29 12.42
CA SER A 261 -22.06 -25.35 12.54
C SER A 261 -20.73 -24.95 11.89
N VAL A 262 -20.72 -23.93 11.04
CA VAL A 262 -19.53 -23.39 10.37
C VAL A 262 -19.48 -21.86 10.47
N GLY A 263 -18.33 -21.26 10.18
CA GLY A 263 -18.17 -19.81 10.09
C GLY A 263 -17.00 -19.41 9.19
N ILE A 264 -16.94 -18.14 8.83
CA ILE A 264 -15.86 -17.57 8.01
C ILE A 264 -15.24 -16.38 8.75
N VAL A 265 -13.92 -16.39 8.94
CA VAL A 265 -13.14 -15.23 9.38
C VAL A 265 -12.37 -14.66 8.20
N LEU A 266 -12.35 -13.35 8.04
CA LEU A 266 -11.80 -12.70 6.85
C LEU A 266 -11.14 -11.37 7.16
N GLN A 267 -10.13 -11.00 6.37
CA GLN A 267 -9.63 -9.62 6.35
C GLN A 267 -10.72 -8.67 5.86
N GLY A 268 -10.87 -7.49 6.48
CA GLY A 268 -11.93 -6.53 6.14
C GLY A 268 -11.93 -6.12 4.67
N GLY A 269 -10.76 -5.89 4.09
CA GLY A 269 -10.60 -5.61 2.65
C GLY A 269 -11.15 -6.68 1.71
N MET A 270 -11.39 -7.91 2.18
CA MET A 270 -11.94 -9.03 1.41
C MET A 270 -13.47 -9.16 1.52
N TYR A 271 -14.12 -8.37 2.37
CA TYR A 271 -15.56 -8.47 2.68
C TYR A 271 -16.46 -8.52 1.44
N ASN A 272 -16.31 -7.56 0.52
CA ASN A 272 -17.16 -7.49 -0.67
C ASN A 272 -17.02 -8.73 -1.56
N SER A 273 -15.83 -9.34 -1.63
CA SER A 273 -15.60 -10.57 -2.40
C SER A 273 -16.28 -11.78 -1.75
N VAL A 274 -16.21 -11.88 -0.42
CA VAL A 274 -16.84 -12.96 0.35
C VAL A 274 -18.36 -12.87 0.25
N ILE A 275 -18.94 -11.67 0.46
CA ILE A 275 -20.38 -11.45 0.27
C ILE A 275 -20.79 -11.80 -1.15
N ARG A 276 -20.02 -11.40 -2.17
CA ARG A 276 -20.33 -11.73 -3.56
C ARG A 276 -20.32 -13.24 -3.82
N ALA A 277 -19.38 -13.98 -3.23
CA ALA A 277 -19.35 -15.43 -3.33
C ALA A 277 -20.56 -16.08 -2.64
N LEU A 278 -20.90 -15.63 -1.42
CA LEU A 278 -22.06 -16.11 -0.67
C LEU A 278 -23.38 -15.81 -1.40
N GLN A 279 -23.53 -14.62 -2.01
CA GLN A 279 -24.67 -14.30 -2.87
C GLN A 279 -24.82 -15.30 -4.03
N ARG A 280 -23.71 -15.64 -4.69
CA ARG A 280 -23.73 -16.62 -5.79
C ARG A 280 -24.03 -18.04 -5.32
N LEU A 281 -23.83 -18.34 -4.03
CA LEU A 281 -24.19 -19.61 -3.40
C LEU A 281 -25.62 -19.58 -2.81
N GLY A 282 -26.32 -18.44 -2.87
CA GLY A 282 -27.66 -18.26 -2.29
C GLY A 282 -27.69 -18.09 -0.77
N LEU A 283 -26.56 -17.70 -0.17
CA LEU A 283 -26.35 -17.59 1.29
C LEU A 283 -26.13 -16.16 1.78
N ALA A 284 -26.29 -15.19 0.89
CA ALA A 284 -26.30 -13.78 1.23
C ALA A 284 -27.19 -13.00 0.27
N ASP A 285 -27.77 -11.91 0.74
CA ASP A 285 -28.56 -11.00 -0.08
C ASP A 285 -27.74 -9.82 -0.62
N ILE A 286 -28.39 -8.88 -1.31
CA ILE A 286 -27.75 -7.69 -1.88
C ILE A 286 -27.32 -6.65 -0.84
N TYR A 287 -27.87 -6.70 0.37
CA TYR A 287 -27.56 -5.80 1.47
C TYR A 287 -26.41 -6.32 2.35
N GLY A 288 -26.03 -7.59 2.16
CA GLY A 288 -24.93 -8.24 2.87
C GLY A 288 -25.38 -9.05 4.08
N ASP A 289 -26.70 -9.22 4.27
CA ASP A 289 -27.22 -10.17 5.24
C ASP A 289 -26.89 -11.58 4.78
N THR A 290 -26.39 -12.42 5.69
CA THR A 290 -25.86 -13.73 5.35
C THR A 290 -26.27 -14.83 6.33
N ASP A 291 -26.50 -16.01 5.78
CA ASP A 291 -26.81 -17.23 6.55
C ASP A 291 -25.55 -17.86 7.18
N VAL A 292 -24.36 -17.46 6.75
CA VAL A 292 -23.09 -17.97 7.27
C VAL A 292 -22.49 -16.94 8.23
N PRO A 293 -22.23 -17.27 9.50
CA PRO A 293 -21.61 -16.34 10.45
C PRO A 293 -20.25 -15.84 9.95
N LEU A 294 -20.05 -14.52 9.96
CA LEU A 294 -18.79 -13.88 9.54
C LEU A 294 -18.14 -13.14 10.71
N TYR A 295 -16.81 -13.28 10.83
CA TYR A 295 -15.96 -12.43 11.67
C TYR A 295 -15.01 -11.62 10.79
N VAL A 296 -15.25 -10.31 10.71
CA VAL A 296 -14.56 -9.40 9.80
C VAL A 296 -13.47 -8.63 10.55
N LEU A 297 -12.22 -8.91 10.19
CA LEU A 297 -11.03 -8.32 10.78
C LEU A 297 -10.71 -6.97 10.11
N ASN A 298 -11.25 -5.88 10.66
CA ASN A 298 -10.81 -4.53 10.28
C ASN A 298 -9.48 -4.16 10.96
N ALA A 299 -9.15 -4.80 12.08
CA ALA A 299 -7.80 -4.84 12.64
C ALA A 299 -7.22 -6.23 12.42
N VAL A 300 -6.19 -6.34 11.57
CA VAL A 300 -5.54 -7.61 11.24
C VAL A 300 -4.24 -7.82 12.03
N TYR A 301 -3.74 -6.78 12.69
CA TYR A 301 -2.64 -6.86 13.65
C TYR A 301 -2.71 -5.69 14.66
N PRO A 302 -2.83 -5.94 15.97
CA PRO A 302 -2.93 -7.24 16.62
C PRO A 302 -4.28 -7.93 16.36
N LEU A 303 -4.30 -9.26 16.53
CA LEU A 303 -5.52 -10.06 16.55
C LEU A 303 -6.09 -10.11 17.98
N ILE A 304 -7.39 -10.38 18.10
CA ILE A 304 -8.10 -10.42 19.39
C ILE A 304 -8.52 -11.86 19.70
N ASP A 305 -7.79 -12.50 20.60
CA ASP A 305 -8.01 -13.90 20.98
C ASP A 305 -9.44 -14.16 21.45
N ASP A 306 -9.98 -13.33 22.35
CA ASP A 306 -11.32 -13.52 22.93
C ASP A 306 -12.43 -13.43 21.87
N GLU A 307 -12.32 -12.49 20.93
CA GLU A 307 -13.27 -12.35 19.81
C GLU A 307 -13.26 -13.59 18.92
N PHE A 308 -12.07 -14.06 18.53
CA PHE A 308 -11.94 -15.23 17.67
C PHE A 308 -12.38 -16.53 18.38
N LEU A 309 -11.97 -16.71 19.64
CA LEU A 309 -12.37 -17.88 20.41
C LEU A 309 -13.90 -17.88 20.59
N SER A 310 -14.50 -16.75 20.99
CA SER A 310 -15.96 -16.64 21.10
C SER A 310 -16.64 -16.93 19.76
N PHE A 311 -16.11 -16.43 18.64
CA PHE A 311 -16.62 -16.76 17.31
C PHE A 311 -16.60 -18.26 17.02
N CYS A 312 -15.58 -19.00 17.47
CA CYS A 312 -15.50 -20.45 17.28
C CYS A 312 -16.47 -21.26 18.16
N GLU A 313 -17.17 -20.66 19.12
CA GLU A 313 -18.08 -21.40 20.01
C GLU A 313 -19.23 -22.03 19.24
N GLY A 314 -19.45 -23.33 19.49
CA GLY A 314 -20.47 -24.13 18.81
C GLY A 314 -20.15 -24.49 17.34
N LYS A 315 -19.04 -24.00 16.78
CA LYS A 315 -18.65 -24.26 15.38
C LYS A 315 -17.77 -25.50 15.27
N GLN A 316 -18.10 -26.36 14.30
CA GLN A 316 -17.31 -27.53 13.92
C GLN A 316 -16.12 -27.13 13.06
N ALA A 317 -16.30 -26.20 12.12
CA ALA A 317 -15.24 -25.72 11.24
C ALA A 317 -15.29 -24.20 11.00
N VAL A 318 -14.13 -23.57 10.83
CA VAL A 318 -14.00 -22.15 10.48
C VAL A 318 -13.03 -21.99 9.32
N LEU A 319 -13.45 -21.26 8.29
CA LEU A 319 -12.61 -20.91 7.14
C LEU A 319 -11.95 -19.53 7.35
N VAL A 320 -10.64 -19.45 7.15
CA VAL A 320 -9.85 -18.22 7.17
C VAL A 320 -9.63 -17.73 5.74
N VAL A 321 -10.22 -16.58 5.42
CA VAL A 321 -10.02 -15.87 4.15
C VAL A 321 -8.91 -14.83 4.34
N GLU A 322 -7.68 -15.25 4.02
CA GLU A 322 -6.48 -14.43 4.08
C GLU A 322 -5.82 -14.37 2.71
N GLU A 323 -5.79 -13.20 2.07
CA GLU A 323 -5.18 -13.04 0.76
C GLU A 323 -3.65 -12.94 0.85
N GLY A 324 -2.97 -13.72 0.00
CA GLY A 324 -1.53 -13.73 -0.18
C GLY A 324 -0.73 -14.57 0.80
N GLN A 325 0.59 -14.61 0.60
CA GLN A 325 1.55 -15.39 1.39
C GLN A 325 2.44 -14.52 2.31
N PRO A 326 2.95 -15.07 3.42
CA PRO A 326 2.51 -16.28 4.14
C PRO A 326 1.12 -16.12 4.78
N ASN A 327 0.50 -17.21 5.25
CA ASN A 327 -0.80 -17.21 5.92
C ASN A 327 -0.69 -16.91 7.43
N TYR A 328 -0.27 -15.69 7.78
CA TYR A 328 -0.03 -15.25 9.16
C TYR A 328 -1.26 -15.34 10.05
N ILE A 329 -2.44 -14.97 9.54
CA ILE A 329 -3.69 -14.96 10.32
C ILE A 329 -4.13 -16.40 10.60
N GLU A 330 -4.11 -17.26 9.59
CA GLU A 330 -4.44 -18.68 9.76
C GLU A 330 -3.52 -19.36 10.78
N GLN A 331 -2.21 -19.11 10.71
CA GLN A 331 -1.24 -19.65 11.67
C GLN A 331 -1.48 -19.15 13.10
N ALA A 332 -1.77 -17.86 13.26
CA ALA A 332 -2.04 -17.26 14.57
C ALA A 332 -3.31 -17.85 15.21
N PHE A 333 -4.39 -17.95 14.44
CA PHE A 333 -5.65 -18.55 14.89
C PHE A 333 -5.52 -20.05 15.21
N ALA A 334 -4.74 -20.81 14.42
CA ALA A 334 -4.43 -22.20 14.73
C ALA A 334 -3.71 -22.32 16.10
N SER A 335 -2.77 -21.41 16.37
CA SER A 335 -2.09 -21.34 17.67
C SER A 335 -3.05 -21.02 18.81
N MET A 336 -3.98 -20.08 18.63
CA MET A 336 -4.97 -19.70 19.64
C MET A 336 -5.90 -20.87 19.98
N LEU A 337 -6.45 -21.57 18.98
CA LEU A 337 -7.30 -22.74 19.21
C LEU A 337 -6.55 -23.84 19.97
N HIS A 338 -5.31 -24.13 19.56
CA HIS A 338 -4.49 -25.14 20.20
C HIS A 338 -4.22 -24.81 21.67
N LYS A 339 -3.81 -23.57 21.98
CA LYS A 339 -3.56 -23.11 23.36
C LYS A 339 -4.82 -23.12 24.23
N ALA A 340 -5.97 -22.80 23.64
CA ALA A 340 -7.26 -22.83 24.32
C ALA A 340 -7.85 -24.25 24.45
N GLY A 341 -7.21 -25.28 23.88
CA GLY A 341 -7.71 -26.66 23.90
C GLY A 341 -9.02 -26.84 23.13
N ARG A 342 -9.30 -26.01 22.13
CA ARG A 342 -10.55 -26.04 21.35
C ARG A 342 -10.40 -26.94 20.13
N GLY A 343 -11.43 -27.76 19.86
CA GLY A 343 -11.45 -28.74 18.77
C GLY A 343 -12.02 -28.25 17.44
N THR A 344 -12.38 -26.97 17.32
CA THR A 344 -12.89 -26.40 16.06
C THR A 344 -11.85 -26.57 14.96
N ARG A 345 -12.26 -27.16 13.83
CA ARG A 345 -11.38 -27.35 12.66
C ARG A 345 -11.15 -26.00 11.99
N LEU A 346 -9.91 -25.52 12.00
CA LEU A 346 -9.52 -24.33 11.24
C LEU A 346 -8.95 -24.72 9.89
N VAL A 347 -9.43 -24.06 8.83
CA VAL A 347 -8.97 -24.24 7.46
C VAL A 347 -8.80 -22.88 6.80
N GLY A 348 -7.90 -22.75 5.84
CA GLY A 348 -7.75 -21.53 5.05
C GLY A 348 -7.15 -21.87 3.69
N LYS A 349 -5.82 -21.94 3.65
CA LYS A 349 -5.08 -22.25 2.41
C LYS A 349 -5.31 -23.66 1.83
N GLU A 350 -6.03 -24.52 2.56
CA GLU A 350 -6.53 -25.80 2.05
C GLU A 350 -7.58 -25.60 0.95
N TYR A 351 -8.45 -24.58 1.09
CA TYR A 351 -9.52 -24.27 0.13
C TYR A 351 -9.22 -23.05 -0.73
N LEU A 352 -8.27 -22.21 -0.31
CA LEU A 352 -7.90 -20.97 -0.99
C LEU A 352 -6.41 -20.99 -1.37
N PRO A 353 -6.00 -20.46 -2.53
CA PRO A 353 -4.62 -20.58 -2.97
C PRO A 353 -3.65 -19.80 -2.06
N MET A 354 -2.42 -20.30 -1.92
CA MET A 354 -1.35 -19.60 -1.18
C MET A 354 -0.86 -18.35 -1.93
N ALA A 355 -0.80 -18.43 -3.26
CA ALA A 355 -0.32 -17.37 -4.15
C ALA A 355 -1.36 -17.01 -5.20
N GLY A 356 -1.28 -15.77 -5.72
CA GLY A 356 -2.24 -15.21 -6.67
C GLY A 356 -3.40 -14.44 -6.01
N GLU A 357 -4.01 -13.54 -6.77
CA GLU A 357 -5.17 -12.75 -6.34
C GLU A 357 -6.35 -13.65 -5.98
N TYR A 358 -7.09 -13.25 -4.95
CA TYR A 358 -8.39 -13.82 -4.67
C TYR A 358 -9.47 -13.16 -5.53
N THR A 359 -9.51 -13.59 -6.80
CA THR A 359 -10.57 -13.21 -7.74
C THR A 359 -11.95 -13.70 -7.27
N GLY A 360 -13.03 -13.14 -7.85
CA GLY A 360 -14.39 -13.57 -7.50
C GLY A 360 -14.65 -15.07 -7.76
N GLN A 361 -13.99 -15.66 -8.75
CA GLN A 361 -14.11 -17.09 -9.05
C GLN A 361 -13.34 -17.94 -8.02
N VAL A 362 -12.10 -17.55 -7.68
CA VAL A 362 -11.31 -18.21 -6.61
C VAL A 362 -12.08 -18.22 -5.29
N MET A 363 -12.69 -17.08 -4.93
CA MET A 363 -13.52 -16.96 -3.73
C MET A 363 -14.73 -17.89 -3.75
N LEU A 364 -15.46 -17.92 -4.87
CA LEU A 364 -16.62 -18.78 -5.02
C LEU A 364 -16.25 -20.26 -4.92
N ASP A 365 -15.19 -20.68 -5.59
CA ASP A 365 -14.77 -22.07 -5.63
C ASP A 365 -14.27 -22.53 -4.25
N GLY A 366 -13.45 -21.71 -3.59
CA GLY A 366 -12.92 -22.02 -2.25
C GLY A 366 -14.00 -22.07 -1.17
N ILE A 367 -14.85 -21.04 -1.09
CA ILE A 367 -15.95 -21.01 -0.11
C ILE A 367 -16.96 -22.12 -0.41
N GLY A 368 -17.30 -22.34 -1.69
CA GLY A 368 -18.19 -23.41 -2.09
C GLY A 368 -17.64 -24.80 -1.76
N ALA A 369 -16.33 -25.02 -1.90
CA ALA A 369 -15.69 -26.29 -1.54
C ALA A 369 -15.69 -26.53 -0.03
N PHE A 370 -15.37 -25.50 0.77
CA PHE A 370 -15.48 -25.55 2.23
C PHE A 370 -16.90 -25.90 2.68
N LEU A 371 -17.91 -25.19 2.18
CA LEU A 371 -19.30 -25.44 2.56
C LEU A 371 -19.80 -26.81 2.09
N ARG A 372 -19.36 -27.32 0.93
CA ARG A 372 -19.67 -28.68 0.49
C ARG A 372 -19.11 -29.74 1.44
N ALA A 373 -17.93 -29.52 2.01
CA ALA A 373 -17.28 -30.45 2.92
C ALA A 373 -17.89 -30.40 4.33
N ASP A 374 -18.08 -29.20 4.89
CA ASP A 374 -18.39 -29.02 6.32
C ASP A 374 -19.85 -28.64 6.61
N ALA A 375 -20.59 -28.12 5.63
CA ALA A 375 -21.99 -27.71 5.80
C ALA A 375 -22.84 -27.87 4.51
N PRO A 376 -22.88 -29.08 3.90
CA PRO A 376 -23.53 -29.28 2.59
C PRO A 376 -24.99 -28.87 2.60
N HIS A 377 -25.78 -29.36 3.56
CA HIS A 377 -26.44 -28.47 4.52
C HIS A 377 -27.16 -27.20 4.05
N LEU A 378 -26.34 -26.17 3.88
CA LEU A 378 -26.74 -24.79 3.60
C LEU A 378 -26.88 -24.55 2.09
N LEU A 379 -26.17 -25.32 1.26
CA LEU A 379 -26.12 -25.10 -0.18
C LEU A 379 -27.41 -25.59 -0.85
N PRO A 380 -27.92 -24.88 -1.88
CA PRO A 380 -28.99 -25.40 -2.73
C PRO A 380 -28.58 -26.71 -3.41
N GLY A 381 -29.54 -27.59 -3.74
CA GLY A 381 -29.26 -28.88 -4.40
C GLY A 381 -28.46 -28.74 -5.70
N GLU A 382 -28.74 -27.68 -6.46
CA GLU A 382 -28.04 -27.30 -7.70
C GLU A 382 -26.56 -26.96 -7.50
N VAL A 383 -26.20 -26.45 -6.31
CA VAL A 383 -24.82 -26.10 -5.94
C VAL A 383 -24.09 -27.29 -5.31
N ARG A 384 -24.81 -28.18 -4.61
CA ARG A 384 -24.26 -29.43 -4.06
C ARG A 384 -23.89 -30.44 -5.14
N ALA A 385 -24.73 -30.55 -6.16
CA ALA A 385 -24.57 -31.47 -7.28
C ALA A 385 -24.94 -30.73 -8.57
N PRO A 386 -24.03 -29.93 -9.14
CA PRO A 386 -24.28 -29.25 -10.39
C PRO A 386 -24.38 -30.30 -11.50
N ASN A 387 -25.60 -30.74 -11.80
CA ASN A 387 -25.92 -31.49 -13.02
C ASN A 387 -25.81 -30.52 -14.21
N LYS A 388 -24.59 -30.07 -14.53
CA LYS A 388 -24.37 -29.28 -15.72
C LYS A 388 -24.47 -30.17 -16.94
N VAL A 389 -25.57 -30.04 -17.67
CA VAL A 389 -25.66 -30.43 -19.07
C VAL A 389 -25.11 -29.25 -19.89
N GLY A 390 -23.96 -29.43 -20.53
CA GLY A 390 -23.41 -28.48 -21.48
C GLY A 390 -22.30 -27.59 -20.93
N ASP A 391 -21.21 -27.57 -21.69
CA ASP A 391 -20.04 -26.73 -21.48
C ASP A 391 -20.50 -25.27 -21.48
N GLY A 392 -20.43 -24.62 -20.32
CA GLY A 392 -20.50 -23.15 -20.32
C GLY A 392 -19.42 -22.63 -21.26
N VAL A 393 -19.65 -21.48 -21.92
CA VAL A 393 -18.69 -20.84 -22.84
C VAL A 393 -17.28 -21.14 -22.38
N ASP A 394 -16.53 -21.92 -23.18
CA ASP A 394 -15.21 -22.37 -22.77
C ASP A 394 -14.36 -21.12 -22.57
N ALA A 395 -14.09 -20.77 -21.31
CA ALA A 395 -13.29 -19.61 -20.99
C ALA A 395 -11.89 -19.76 -21.63
N ALA A 396 -11.43 -21.00 -21.88
CA ALA A 396 -10.22 -21.26 -22.63
C ALA A 396 -10.33 -20.76 -24.08
N ASP A 397 -11.48 -20.93 -24.74
CA ASP A 397 -11.71 -20.39 -26.09
C ASP A 397 -11.69 -18.86 -26.09
N LEU A 398 -12.28 -18.22 -25.08
CA LEU A 398 -12.24 -16.76 -24.94
C LEU A 398 -10.81 -16.24 -24.70
N ILE A 399 -10.03 -16.89 -23.82
CA ILE A 399 -8.63 -16.52 -23.56
C ILE A 399 -7.78 -16.62 -24.83
N ASN A 400 -8.06 -17.60 -25.69
CA ASN A 400 -7.33 -17.79 -26.94
C ASN A 400 -7.67 -16.75 -28.03
N VAL A 401 -8.86 -16.12 -27.97
CA VAL A 401 -9.30 -15.12 -28.95
C VAL A 401 -9.14 -13.66 -28.49
N VAL A 402 -9.07 -13.40 -27.18
CA VAL A 402 -8.83 -12.04 -26.68
C VAL A 402 -7.32 -11.74 -26.73
N PRO A 403 -6.87 -10.79 -27.56
CA PRO A 403 -5.46 -10.44 -27.61
C PRO A 403 -5.00 -9.91 -26.26
N GLY A 404 -3.88 -10.45 -25.76
CA GLY A 404 -3.24 -9.95 -24.55
C GLY A 404 -2.91 -8.47 -24.67
N ARG A 405 -3.06 -7.73 -23.57
CA ARG A 405 -2.68 -6.31 -23.47
C ARG A 405 -1.51 -6.18 -22.50
N PRO A 406 -0.30 -6.62 -22.90
CA PRO A 406 0.86 -6.43 -22.03
C PRO A 406 1.15 -4.94 -21.83
N PRO A 407 1.81 -4.57 -20.73
CA PRO A 407 2.30 -3.20 -20.55
C PRO A 407 3.14 -2.75 -21.74
N GLY A 408 2.96 -1.50 -22.17
CA GLY A 408 3.61 -0.99 -23.36
C GLY A 408 3.66 0.53 -23.43
N PHE A 409 4.43 1.04 -24.38
CA PHE A 409 4.60 2.47 -24.60
C PHE A 409 3.34 3.12 -25.17
N CYS A 410 3.03 4.34 -24.69
CA CYS A 410 2.00 5.19 -25.28
C CYS A 410 2.25 5.43 -26.78
N ILE A 411 1.16 5.67 -27.53
CA ILE A 411 1.27 6.13 -28.92
C ILE A 411 2.03 7.47 -28.92
N GLY A 412 3.11 7.54 -29.71
CA GLY A 412 3.96 8.73 -29.78
C GLY A 412 4.94 8.89 -28.61
N CYS A 413 5.14 7.86 -27.78
CA CYS A 413 6.09 7.94 -26.66
C CYS A 413 7.50 8.37 -27.12
N PRO A 414 8.09 9.43 -26.53
CA PRO A 414 9.39 9.97 -26.93
C PRO A 414 10.58 9.07 -26.57
N GLU A 415 10.36 8.01 -25.79
CA GLU A 415 11.41 7.05 -25.45
C GLU A 415 11.63 6.00 -26.56
N ARG A 416 10.64 5.78 -27.45
CA ARG A 416 10.75 4.80 -28.54
C ARG A 416 11.99 5.01 -29.43
N PRO A 417 12.36 6.23 -29.84
CA PRO A 417 13.60 6.48 -30.57
C PRO A 417 14.87 6.10 -29.80
N ILE A 418 14.89 6.22 -28.47
CA ILE A 418 16.03 5.84 -27.63
C ILE A 418 16.28 4.32 -27.76
N PHE A 419 15.21 3.53 -27.65
CA PHE A 419 15.28 2.07 -27.78
C PHE A 419 15.54 1.62 -29.22
N ALA A 420 14.97 2.28 -30.22
CA ALA A 420 15.30 2.02 -31.62
C ALA A 420 16.80 2.27 -31.91
N ALA A 421 17.35 3.38 -31.41
CA ALA A 421 18.78 3.67 -31.52
C ALA A 421 19.64 2.62 -30.80
N THR A 422 19.21 2.16 -29.62
CA THR A 422 19.90 1.08 -28.89
C THR A 422 19.93 -0.22 -29.68
N LYS A 423 18.86 -0.57 -30.43
CA LYS A 423 18.87 -1.74 -31.34
C LYS A 423 19.86 -1.59 -32.47
N LEU A 424 20.00 -0.39 -33.04
CA LEU A 424 21.00 -0.13 -34.08
C LEU A 424 22.42 -0.27 -33.52
N VAL A 425 22.66 0.21 -32.29
CA VAL A 425 23.92 0.01 -31.58
C VAL A 425 24.22 -1.48 -31.38
N GLU A 426 23.23 -2.29 -30.98
CA GLU A 426 23.42 -3.75 -30.87
C GLU A 426 23.66 -4.44 -32.21
N GLN A 427 23.15 -3.92 -33.32
CA GLN A 427 23.46 -4.44 -34.66
C GLN A 427 24.92 -4.21 -35.05
N GLU A 428 25.49 -3.06 -34.66
CA GLU A 428 26.88 -2.70 -34.98
C GLU A 428 27.90 -3.30 -33.99
N LEU A 429 27.63 -3.24 -32.68
CA LEU A 429 28.57 -3.58 -31.61
C LEU A 429 28.29 -4.96 -30.96
N GLY A 430 27.17 -5.59 -31.33
CA GLY A 430 26.65 -6.80 -30.72
C GLY A 430 25.86 -6.53 -29.43
N LYS A 431 25.28 -7.58 -28.86
CA LYS A 431 24.43 -7.47 -27.66
C LYS A 431 25.19 -6.98 -26.42
N HIS A 432 24.53 -6.13 -25.64
CA HIS A 432 25.01 -5.60 -24.37
C HIS A 432 24.22 -6.14 -23.18
N HIS A 433 24.81 -6.11 -21.99
CA HIS A 433 24.03 -6.25 -20.76
C HIS A 433 23.31 -4.92 -20.50
N ILE A 434 21.98 -4.94 -20.53
CA ILE A 434 21.14 -3.76 -20.32
C ILE A 434 20.39 -3.92 -19.02
N ALA A 435 20.63 -3.04 -18.06
CA ALA A 435 19.82 -2.95 -16.85
C ALA A 435 18.75 -1.87 -17.02
N SER A 436 17.50 -2.23 -16.74
CA SER A 436 16.37 -1.30 -16.76
C SER A 436 15.96 -0.95 -15.34
N ASP A 437 15.52 0.28 -15.15
CA ASP A 437 14.94 0.74 -13.90
C ASP A 437 13.40 0.64 -13.95
N ILE A 438 12.70 0.82 -12.83
CA ILE A 438 11.23 0.89 -12.84
C ILE A 438 10.79 2.20 -13.50
N GLY A 439 9.94 2.11 -14.52
CA GLY A 439 9.41 3.26 -15.26
C GLY A 439 9.01 2.89 -16.68
N CYS A 440 8.66 3.88 -17.52
CA CYS A 440 8.24 3.62 -18.90
C CYS A 440 9.29 2.85 -19.71
N HIS A 441 10.58 3.14 -19.47
CA HIS A 441 11.70 2.47 -20.12
C HIS A 441 11.78 0.97 -19.80
N LEU A 442 11.17 0.49 -18.71
CA LEU A 442 11.08 -0.95 -18.41
C LEU A 442 10.36 -1.72 -19.52
N PHE A 443 9.38 -1.09 -20.19
CA PHE A 443 8.61 -1.71 -21.26
C PHE A 443 9.46 -2.04 -22.50
N SER A 444 10.71 -1.55 -22.59
CA SER A 444 11.62 -1.94 -23.66
C SER A 444 11.98 -3.43 -23.65
N ILE A 445 11.80 -4.12 -22.52
CA ILE A 445 12.05 -5.57 -22.41
C ILE A 445 11.10 -6.38 -23.30
N MET A 446 9.92 -5.84 -23.58
CA MET A 446 8.89 -6.51 -24.38
C MET A 446 9.05 -6.21 -25.88
N PRO A 447 8.39 -6.99 -26.77
CA PRO A 447 8.30 -6.65 -28.18
C PRO A 447 7.76 -5.23 -28.41
N PRO A 448 8.27 -4.48 -29.40
CA PRO A 448 9.22 -4.91 -30.44
C PRO A 448 10.70 -4.67 -30.10
N PHE A 449 11.03 -4.14 -28.92
CA PHE A 449 12.41 -3.74 -28.63
C PHE A 449 13.23 -4.91 -28.08
N GLU A 450 12.69 -5.67 -27.13
CA GLU A 450 13.41 -6.80 -26.51
C GLU A 450 14.78 -6.38 -25.95
N LEU A 451 14.82 -5.21 -25.28
CA LEU A 451 15.99 -4.59 -24.68
C LEU A 451 15.84 -4.56 -23.16
N GLY A 452 16.79 -5.17 -22.46
CA GLY A 452 16.86 -5.23 -21.00
C GLY A 452 17.02 -6.66 -20.51
N ALA A 453 17.77 -6.82 -19.43
CA ALA A 453 18.12 -8.10 -18.83
C ALA A 453 17.75 -8.19 -17.36
N THR A 454 17.70 -7.05 -16.64
CA THR A 454 17.39 -7.00 -15.21
C THR A 454 16.58 -5.75 -14.85
N THR A 455 15.82 -5.84 -13.76
CA THR A 455 15.14 -4.72 -13.11
C THR A 455 15.10 -4.99 -11.61
N MET A 456 15.67 -4.08 -10.82
CA MET A 456 15.91 -4.32 -9.39
C MET A 456 15.23 -3.32 -8.45
N GLY A 457 14.51 -2.34 -9.00
CA GLY A 457 13.79 -1.34 -8.21
C GLY A 457 13.66 -0.02 -8.94
N TYR A 458 13.21 1.00 -8.22
CA TYR A 458 13.10 2.36 -8.71
C TYR A 458 14.36 3.14 -8.33
N GLY A 459 15.02 3.78 -9.30
CA GLY A 459 16.36 4.37 -9.24
C GLY A 459 17.53 3.39 -9.03
N LEU A 460 17.29 2.07 -9.11
CA LEU A 460 18.27 1.00 -8.90
C LEU A 460 18.77 0.34 -10.20
N GLY A 461 18.25 0.72 -11.36
CA GLY A 461 18.68 0.17 -12.65
C GLY A 461 20.21 0.20 -12.85
N PRO A 462 20.88 1.36 -12.75
CA PRO A 462 22.34 1.38 -12.88
C PRO A 462 23.08 0.68 -11.73
N ALA A 463 22.53 0.71 -10.51
CA ALA A 463 23.09 -0.02 -9.38
C ALA A 463 23.10 -1.55 -9.62
N SER A 464 22.07 -2.10 -10.27
CA SER A 464 22.02 -3.54 -10.59
C SER A 464 23.11 -3.98 -11.57
N ALA A 465 23.59 -3.08 -12.42
CA ALA A 465 24.68 -3.33 -13.34
C ALA A 465 26.08 -3.16 -12.72
N SER A 466 26.18 -2.72 -11.46
CA SER A 466 27.47 -2.38 -10.83
C SER A 466 28.48 -3.53 -10.79
N ALA A 467 28.01 -4.78 -10.70
CA ALA A 467 28.86 -5.97 -10.69
C ALA A 467 29.57 -6.22 -12.04
N PHE A 468 29.12 -5.62 -13.14
CA PHE A 468 29.73 -5.78 -14.47
C PHE A 468 30.91 -4.83 -14.73
N ASN A 469 31.40 -4.12 -13.70
CA ASN A 469 32.56 -3.24 -13.80
C ASN A 469 33.87 -4.06 -13.83
N SER A 470 34.24 -4.59 -15.01
CA SER A 470 35.47 -5.38 -15.20
C SER A 470 36.37 -4.79 -16.30
N PRO A 471 37.67 -4.59 -16.04
CA PRO A 471 38.61 -4.10 -17.04
C PRO A 471 38.90 -5.12 -18.14
N ASP A 472 38.66 -6.41 -17.90
CA ASP A 472 38.86 -7.49 -18.88
C ASP A 472 37.66 -7.66 -19.82
N ALA A 473 36.53 -7.02 -19.52
CA ALA A 473 35.34 -7.08 -20.34
C ALA A 473 35.53 -6.30 -21.64
N LYS A 474 35.23 -6.95 -22.78
CA LYS A 474 35.29 -6.31 -24.11
C LYS A 474 34.10 -5.38 -24.38
N ARG A 475 33.10 -5.35 -23.49
CA ARG A 475 31.87 -4.58 -23.61
C ARG A 475 31.51 -3.96 -22.27
N ARG A 476 30.88 -2.80 -22.34
CA ARG A 476 30.31 -2.08 -21.18
C ARG A 476 28.86 -2.46 -20.97
N SER A 477 28.40 -2.48 -19.73
CA SER A 477 26.98 -2.50 -19.41
C SER A 477 26.33 -1.17 -19.79
N ILE A 478 25.06 -1.24 -20.16
CA ILE A 478 24.20 -0.08 -20.40
C ILE A 478 23.10 -0.10 -19.33
N SER A 479 22.72 1.05 -18.81
CA SER A 479 21.61 1.15 -17.87
C SER A 479 20.69 2.29 -18.23
N PHE A 480 19.39 2.08 -18.13
CA PHE A 480 18.37 3.12 -18.32
C PHE A 480 17.75 3.47 -16.98
N VAL A 481 17.61 4.75 -16.71
CA VAL A 481 16.93 5.29 -15.52
C VAL A 481 16.13 6.52 -15.92
N GLY A 482 14.90 6.64 -15.42
CA GLY A 482 14.09 7.85 -15.60
C GLY A 482 14.52 8.95 -14.61
N ASP A 483 14.23 10.20 -14.93
CA ASP A 483 14.41 11.34 -14.01
C ASP A 483 13.74 11.15 -12.63
N GLY A 484 12.54 10.57 -12.58
CA GLY A 484 11.87 10.24 -11.32
C GLY A 484 12.66 9.24 -10.48
N GLY A 485 13.17 8.16 -11.10
CA GLY A 485 14.03 7.17 -10.43
C GLY A 485 15.37 7.79 -10.01
N PHE A 486 15.93 8.67 -10.85
CA PHE A 486 17.14 9.42 -10.54
C PHE A 486 16.97 10.28 -9.28
N TRP A 487 15.90 11.06 -9.17
CA TRP A 487 15.66 11.94 -8.02
C TRP A 487 15.17 11.20 -6.76
N HIS A 488 14.57 10.01 -6.90
CA HIS A 488 14.10 9.21 -5.76
C HIS A 488 15.26 8.60 -4.97
N ASN A 489 16.06 7.73 -5.58
CA ASN A 489 17.25 7.15 -4.95
C ASN A 489 18.45 6.97 -5.91
N GLY A 490 18.25 7.22 -7.21
CA GLY A 490 19.27 6.95 -8.23
C GLY A 490 20.51 7.83 -8.12
N LEU A 491 20.38 9.06 -7.60
CA LEU A 491 21.52 9.92 -7.35
C LEU A 491 22.54 9.26 -6.40
N THR A 492 22.08 8.64 -5.31
CA THR A 492 22.95 8.00 -4.32
C THR A 492 23.28 6.57 -4.70
N SER A 493 22.25 5.73 -4.92
CA SER A 493 22.39 4.28 -5.09
C SER A 493 23.02 3.90 -6.42
N SER A 494 22.77 4.70 -7.46
CA SER A 494 23.23 4.43 -8.83
C SER A 494 24.42 5.31 -9.20
N ILE A 495 24.24 6.64 -9.30
CA ILE A 495 25.30 7.55 -9.79
C ILE A 495 26.44 7.69 -8.78
N GLY A 496 26.13 7.95 -7.51
CA GLY A 496 27.13 8.05 -6.44
C GLY A 496 27.96 6.78 -6.31
N ASN A 497 27.31 5.62 -6.32
CA ASN A 497 28.00 4.33 -6.30
C ASN A 497 28.89 4.10 -7.53
N ALA A 498 28.42 4.46 -8.73
CA ALA A 498 29.20 4.33 -9.96
C ALA A 498 30.46 5.22 -9.93
N VAL A 499 30.34 6.48 -9.49
CA VAL A 499 31.48 7.39 -9.36
C VAL A 499 32.46 6.88 -8.31
N PHE A 500 31.97 6.49 -7.13
CA PHE A 500 32.78 5.99 -6.03
C PHE A 500 33.64 4.79 -6.47
N ASN A 501 33.05 3.87 -7.24
CA ASN A 501 33.72 2.67 -7.73
C ASN A 501 34.38 2.81 -9.11
N LYS A 502 34.46 4.03 -9.67
CA LYS A 502 35.04 4.30 -10.99
C LYS A 502 34.46 3.40 -12.09
N ASN A 503 33.15 3.22 -12.08
CA ASN A 503 32.45 2.39 -13.06
C ASN A 503 32.53 3.01 -14.46
N ASP A 504 32.87 2.20 -15.47
CA ASP A 504 33.00 2.59 -16.89
C ASP A 504 31.77 2.21 -17.74
N GLY A 505 30.66 1.81 -17.11
CA GLY A 505 29.38 1.55 -17.76
C GLY A 505 28.70 2.81 -18.31
N VAL A 506 27.76 2.63 -19.23
CA VAL A 506 26.98 3.73 -19.83
C VAL A 506 25.63 3.84 -19.12
N ILE A 507 25.40 4.95 -18.43
CA ILE A 507 24.13 5.24 -17.76
C ILE A 507 23.38 6.28 -18.58
N VAL A 508 22.21 5.89 -19.09
CA VAL A 508 21.30 6.74 -19.85
C VAL A 508 20.19 7.21 -18.91
N ILE A 509 20.15 8.52 -18.64
CA ILE A 509 19.10 9.14 -17.87
C ILE A 509 18.06 9.74 -18.82
N VAL A 510 16.82 9.27 -18.75
CA VAL A 510 15.69 9.79 -19.53
C VAL A 510 15.07 10.96 -18.78
N ASP A 511 15.45 12.18 -19.18
CA ASP A 511 14.96 13.45 -18.60
C ASP A 511 13.70 13.93 -19.33
N ASN A 512 12.52 13.52 -18.84
CA ASN A 512 11.22 13.85 -19.42
C ASN A 512 10.44 14.92 -18.60
N PHE A 513 11.03 15.37 -17.48
CA PHE A 513 10.61 16.44 -16.58
C PHE A 513 9.43 16.11 -15.64
N TYR A 514 9.05 14.84 -15.44
CA TYR A 514 7.96 14.46 -14.53
C TYR A 514 7.90 12.94 -14.26
N SER A 515 7.22 12.53 -13.19
CA SER A 515 6.98 11.10 -12.93
C SER A 515 5.94 10.51 -13.90
N ALA A 516 6.40 10.02 -15.06
CA ALA A 516 5.53 9.63 -16.18
C ALA A 516 4.61 8.43 -15.87
N ALA A 517 5.13 7.38 -15.24
CA ALA A 517 4.38 6.13 -15.03
C ALA A 517 3.26 6.25 -13.97
N THR A 518 3.24 7.33 -13.18
CA THR A 518 2.34 7.49 -12.03
C THR A 518 1.34 8.65 -12.17
N GLY A 519 1.29 9.32 -13.33
CA GLY A 519 0.33 10.40 -13.60
C GLY A 519 0.92 11.80 -13.77
N GLY A 520 2.24 11.94 -13.93
CA GLY A 520 2.88 13.20 -14.33
C GLY A 520 3.15 14.18 -13.20
N GLN A 521 3.39 13.67 -11.98
CA GLN A 521 3.72 14.50 -10.81
C GLN A 521 5.05 15.25 -10.99
N ASP A 522 5.11 16.46 -10.43
CA ASP A 522 6.31 17.30 -10.43
C ASP A 522 7.44 16.68 -9.59
N ILE A 523 8.65 16.72 -10.14
CA ILE A 523 9.93 16.31 -9.56
C ILE A 523 10.92 17.49 -9.59
N LEU A 524 12.11 17.33 -9.03
CA LEU A 524 13.14 18.38 -8.94
C LEU A 524 13.50 18.99 -10.32
N SER A 525 13.64 18.16 -11.35
CA SER A 525 13.93 18.62 -12.72
C SER A 525 12.71 19.10 -13.50
N SER A 526 11.51 19.10 -12.91
CA SER A 526 10.30 19.52 -13.63
C SER A 526 10.39 20.95 -14.16
N ARG A 527 9.83 21.16 -15.36
CA ARG A 527 9.79 22.47 -16.00
C ARG A 527 8.59 23.32 -15.57
N ALA A 528 7.58 22.69 -14.97
CA ALA A 528 6.37 23.35 -14.52
C ALA A 528 6.69 24.42 -13.47
N GLY A 529 6.01 25.57 -13.57
CA GLY A 529 6.00 26.55 -12.50
C GLY A 529 5.09 26.05 -11.37
N ASN A 530 5.66 25.86 -10.18
CA ASN A 530 4.91 25.40 -9.02
C ASN A 530 4.99 26.48 -7.94
N LYS A 531 3.84 26.84 -7.35
CA LYS A 531 3.77 27.90 -6.32
C LYS A 531 4.41 27.48 -5.01
N THR A 532 4.39 26.19 -4.69
CA THR A 532 4.80 25.64 -3.40
C THR A 532 6.06 24.78 -3.47
N LYS A 533 6.59 24.51 -4.68
CA LYS A 533 7.79 23.70 -4.88
C LYS A 533 8.87 24.42 -5.66
N SER A 534 10.13 24.13 -5.32
CA SER A 534 11.29 24.55 -6.11
C SER A 534 11.56 23.52 -7.21
N THR A 535 11.34 23.90 -8.46
CA THR A 535 11.55 23.07 -9.65
C THR A 535 12.68 23.63 -10.53
N LYS A 536 12.93 23.02 -11.69
CA LYS A 536 13.98 23.41 -12.66
C LYS A 536 15.41 23.19 -12.15
N HIS A 537 15.61 22.18 -11.31
CA HIS A 537 16.94 21.72 -10.89
C HIS A 537 17.49 20.73 -11.92
N PRO A 538 18.51 21.08 -12.73
CA PRO A 538 18.96 20.21 -13.81
C PRO A 538 19.69 18.96 -13.29
N ILE A 539 19.35 17.80 -13.85
CA ILE A 539 20.04 16.52 -13.58
C ILE A 539 21.54 16.64 -13.88
N THR A 540 21.89 17.35 -14.95
CA THR A 540 23.28 17.53 -15.38
C THR A 540 24.15 18.19 -14.31
N GLU A 541 23.63 19.16 -13.58
CA GLU A 541 24.36 19.83 -12.49
C GLU A 541 24.48 18.94 -11.24
N ALA A 542 23.43 18.19 -10.91
CA ALA A 542 23.49 17.20 -9.82
C ALA A 542 24.52 16.09 -10.11
N VAL A 543 24.53 15.56 -11.33
CA VAL A 543 25.46 14.51 -11.77
C VAL A 543 26.91 15.02 -11.79
N LYS A 544 27.16 16.26 -12.25
CA LYS A 544 28.48 16.90 -12.14
C LYS A 544 28.90 17.07 -10.68
N GLY A 545 27.98 17.50 -9.82
CA GLY A 545 28.19 17.64 -8.38
C GLY A 545 28.61 16.33 -7.70
N MET A 546 28.13 15.18 -8.19
CA MET A 546 28.57 13.85 -7.72
C MET A 546 29.96 13.44 -8.20
N GLY A 547 30.59 14.18 -9.13
CA GLY A 547 31.93 13.90 -9.62
C GLY A 547 32.01 13.13 -10.94
N VAL A 548 30.90 13.04 -11.70
CA VAL A 548 30.91 12.44 -13.05
C VAL A 548 31.75 13.30 -14.00
N LYS A 549 32.70 12.66 -14.69
CA LYS A 549 33.66 13.35 -15.58
C LYS A 549 33.25 13.35 -17.05
N TRP A 550 32.38 12.43 -17.45
CA TRP A 550 31.89 12.32 -18.82
C TRP A 550 30.37 12.38 -18.83
N LEU A 551 29.83 13.43 -19.46
CA LEU A 551 28.42 13.72 -19.59
C LEU A 551 28.16 14.20 -21.03
N ARG A 552 27.12 13.68 -21.67
CA ARG A 552 26.77 13.98 -23.06
C ARG A 552 25.30 14.31 -23.21
#